data_AF-Q7NCR6-F1
#
_entry.id   AF-Q7NCR6-F1
#
_cell.length_a   1.000
_cell.length_b   1.000
_cell.length_c   1.000
_cell.angle_alpha   90.00
_cell.angle_beta   90.00
_cell.angle_gamma   90.00
#
_symmetry.space_group_name_H-M   'P 1'
#
loop_
_entity.id
_entity.type
_entity.pdbx_description
1 polymer ?
#
loop_
_entity_poly.entity_id
_entity_poly.type
_entity_poly.pdbx_seq_one_letter_code
_entity_poly.pdbx_strand_id
1 'polypeptide(L)' 'MLTTAIIAVLLLGWAIHLIERGWRQREEDLVLAGGLVVLTAGAVLLVYSLLSRLFGL' A
#
# COMPACT_ATOMS: atom_id res chain seq x y z
N MET A 1 10.85 11.63 -5.89
CA MET A 1 10.86 11.10 -4.51
C MET A 1 9.56 11.43 -3.77
N LEU A 2 9.21 12.71 -3.59
CA LEU A 2 7.94 13.11 -2.96
C LEU A 2 6.69 12.55 -3.67
N THR A 3 6.67 12.58 -5.00
CA THR A 3 5.57 12.05 -5.82
C THR A 3 5.32 10.57 -5.58
N THR A 4 6.37 9.74 -5.51
CA THR A 4 6.27 8.30 -5.23
C THR A 4 5.67 8.04 -3.85
N ALA A 5 6.07 8.81 -2.84
CA ALA A 5 5.51 8.69 -1.49
C ALA A 5 4.03 9.08 -1.45
N ILE A 6 3.63 10.17 -2.11
CA ILE A 6 2.23 10.60 -2.19
C ILE A 6 1.38 9.53 -2.88
N ILE A 7 1.85 8.99 -4.01
CA ILE A 7 1.16 7.92 -4.75
C ILE A 7 1.03 6.66 -3.89
N ALA A 8 2.09 6.27 -3.17
CA ALA A 8 2.04 5.11 -2.28
C ALA A 8 0.99 5.27 -1.18
N VAL A 9 0.88 6.45 -0.55
CA VAL A 9 -0.13 6.74 0.48
C VAL A 9 -1.55 6.73 -0.08
N LEU A 10 -1.77 7.34 -1.26
CA LEU A 10 -3.07 7.32 -1.94
C LEU A 10 -3.49 5.88 -2.31
N LEU A 11 -2.59 5.09 -2.86
CA LEU A 11 -2.84 3.67 -3.18
C LEU A 11 -3.16 2.86 -1.93
N LEU A 12 -2.47 3.12 -0.81
CA LEU A 12 -2.72 2.44 0.46
C LEU A 12 -4.14 2.72 0.97
N GLY A 13 -4.56 3.99 0.96
CA GLY A 13 -5.92 4.38 1.37
C GLY A 13 -6.99 3.80 0.45
N TRP A 14 -6.76 3.84 -0.86
CA TRP A 14 -7.69 3.26 -1.84
C TRP A 14 -7.79 1.73 -1.71
N ALA A 15 -6.68 1.05 -1.45
CA ALA A 15 -6.65 -0.40 -1.26
C ALA A 15 -7.42 -0.82 0.00
N ILE A 16 -7.26 -0.10 1.12
CA ILE A 16 -8.04 -0.31 2.34
C ILE A 16 -9.53 -0.10 2.07
N HIS A 17 -9.88 0.95 1.33
CA HIS A 17 -11.27 1.20 0.92
C HIS A 17 -11.83 0.08 0.02
N LEU A 18 -11.01 -0.53 -0.85
CA LEU A 18 -11.41 -1.69 -1.65
C LEU A 18 -11.63 -2.94 -0.80
N ILE A 19 -10.75 -3.21 0.18
CA ILE A 19 -10.89 -4.32 1.12
C ILE A 19 -12.21 -4.21 1.88
N GLU A 20 -12.54 -3.01 2.36
CA GLU A 20 -13.78 -2.78 3.10
C GLU A 20 -15.02 -3.01 2.23
N ARG A 21 -14.99 -2.60 0.97
CA ARG A 21 -16.07 -2.87 0.01
C ARG A 21 -16.18 -4.35 -0.35
N GLY A 22 -15.06 -5.02 -0.60
CA GLY A 22 -15.02 -6.46 -0.87
C GLY A 22 -15.52 -7.28 0.31
N TRP A 23 -15.16 -6.88 1.54
CA TRP A 23 -15.64 -7.52 2.76
C TRP A 23 -17.15 -7.39 2.94
N ARG A 24 -17.70 -6.18 2.71
CA ARG A 24 -19.15 -5.94 2.78
C ARG A 24 -19.93 -6.70 1.71
N GLN A 25 -19.37 -6.86 0.52
CA GLN A 25 -20.01 -7.55 -0.61
C GLN A 25 -19.70 -9.05 -0.68
N ARG A 26 -18.88 -9.58 0.25
CA ARG A 26 -18.32 -10.95 0.21
C ARG A 26 -17.59 -11.27 -1.10
N GLU A 27 -16.98 -10.27 -1.71
CA GLU A 27 -16.15 -10.43 -2.89
C GLU A 27 -14.70 -10.67 -2.45
N GLU A 28 -14.31 -11.95 -2.35
CA GLU A 28 -12.98 -12.35 -1.87
C GLU A 28 -11.85 -11.86 -2.79
N ASP A 29 -12.09 -11.82 -4.09
CA ASP A 29 -11.14 -11.29 -5.08
C ASP A 29 -10.79 -9.82 -4.82
N LEU A 30 -11.77 -9.00 -4.40
CA LEU A 30 -11.55 -7.58 -4.08
C LEU A 30 -10.72 -7.40 -2.81
N VAL A 31 -10.97 -8.24 -1.81
CA VAL A 31 -10.24 -8.24 -0.54
C VAL A 31 -8.78 -8.65 -0.77
N LEU A 32 -8.56 -9.70 -1.57
CA LEU A 32 -7.22 -10.18 -1.91
C LEU A 32 -6.47 -9.15 -2.76
N ALA A 33 -7.11 -8.55 -3.76
CA ALA A 33 -6.51 -7.51 -4.58
C ALA A 33 -6.10 -6.29 -3.76
N GLY A 34 -6.98 -5.81 -2.88
CA GLY A 34 -6.65 -4.71 -1.96
C GLY A 34 -5.53 -5.08 -0.98
N GLY A 35 -5.55 -6.30 -0.43
CA GLY A 35 -4.48 -6.81 0.44
C GLY A 35 -3.12 -6.85 -0.25
N LEU A 36 -3.07 -7.30 -1.51
CA LEU A 36 -1.84 -7.35 -2.30
C LEU A 36 -1.24 -5.96 -2.52
N VAL A 37 -2.09 -4.96 -2.78
CA VAL A 37 -1.68 -3.57 -2.95
C VAL A 37 -1.16 -2.98 -1.64
N VAL A 38 -1.83 -3.25 -0.50
CA VAL A 38 -1.36 -2.81 0.82
C VAL A 38 0.02 -3.39 1.14
N LEU A 39 0.22 -4.69 0.89
CA LEU A 39 1.51 -5.36 1.12
C LEU A 39 2.61 -4.77 0.25
N THR A 40 2.33 -4.52 -1.02
CA THR A 40 3.31 -3.98 -1.98
C THR A 40 3.68 -2.54 -1.62
N ALA A 41 2.70 -1.69 -1.33
CA ALA A 41 2.94 -0.30 -0.93
C ALA A 41 3.69 -0.22 0.42
N GLY A 42 3.37 -1.10 1.37
CA GLY A 42 4.11 -1.23 2.62
C GLY A 42 5.56 -1.67 2.41
N ALA A 43 5.82 -2.61 1.50
CA ALA A 43 7.17 -3.05 1.15
C ALA A 43 8.01 -1.92 0.55
N VAL A 44 7.43 -1.08 -0.33
CA VAL A 44 8.12 0.09 -0.89
C VAL A 44 8.50 1.10 0.20
N LEU A 45 7.61 1.34 1.17
CA LEU A 45 7.90 2.21 2.32
C LEU A 45 9.01 1.64 3.21
N LEU A 46 9.00 0.32 3.46
CA LEU A 46 10.06 -0.35 4.22
C LEU A 46 11.40 -0.27 3.52
N VAL A 47 11.47 -0.56 2.23
CA VAL A 47 12.70 -0.44 1.43
C VAL A 47 13.20 1.00 1.46
N TYR A 48 12.31 1.98 1.30
CA TYR A 48 12.68 3.39 1.37
C TYR A 48 13.24 3.76 2.75
N SER A 49 12.62 3.29 3.84
CA SER A 49 13.11 3.52 5.21
C SER A 49 14.48 2.88 5.45
N LEU A 50 14.69 1.65 4.98
CA LEU A 50 15.98 0.98 5.01
C LEU A 50 17.04 1.72 4.20
N LEU A 51 16.68 2.20 3.01
CA LEU A 51 17.56 2.97 2.14
C LEU A 51 17.94 4.32 2.78
N SER A 52 16.97 5.07 3.33
CA SER A 52 17.26 6.32 4.05
C SER A 52 18.21 6.08 5.22
N ARG A 53 17.96 5.03 6.02
CA ARG A 53 18.83 4.68 7.15
C ARG A 53 20.23 4.25 6.70
N LEU A 54 20.36 3.52 5.59
CA LEU A 54 21.63 3.02 5.07
C LEU A 54 22.46 4.12 4.40
N PHE A 55 21.82 4.99 3.62
CA PHE A 55 22.49 6.05 2.87
C PHE A 55 22.62 7.37 3.66
N GLY A 56 22.08 7.44 4.88
CA GLY A 56 22.20 8.61 5.76
C GLY A 56 21.39 9.83 5.28
N LEU A 57 20.26 9.59 4.61
CA LEU A 57 19.28 10.62 4.23
C LEU A 57 18.26 10.85 5.34
#